data_AF-A0A8H4Q607-F1
#
_entry.id   AF-A0A8H4Q607-F1
#
_cell.length_a   1.000
_cell.length_b   1.000
_cell.length_c   1.000
_cell.angle_alpha   90.00
_cell.angle_beta   90.00
_cell.angle_gamma   90.00
#
_symmetry.space_group_name_H-M   'P 1'
#
loop_
_entity.id
_entity.type
_entity.pdbx_description
1 polymer ?
#
loop_
_entity_poly.entity_id
_entity_poly.type
_entity_poly.pdbx_seq_one_letter_code
_entity_poly.pdbx_strand_id
1 'polypeptide(L)'
;MTTQATAHLTNLLGDEITDAEDETFLLFATRDATLHLGFVDREADSVEVNVNGTDITVHQSLSLLSSSRAGGTTGAVLWSVNPRFANWLSSRQASRLLSFFAPETALELGCGISALNAFALRFVVKRYLLSDQGYVHKLLARNMTAASLHTTTTTTKQKPKAAEVLFRPLDWETDAVTKSLCAPAPAFDLVVASDCIFNESLVPHFVQTCYDAS
;
A
#
# COMPACT_ATOMS: atom_id res chain seq x y z
N MET A 1 -21.10 9.03 -12.51
CA MET A 1 -20.49 8.07 -13.46
C MET A 1 -21.51 7.72 -14.54
N THR A 2 -21.08 7.45 -15.77
CA THR A 2 -22.00 7.03 -16.85
C THR A 2 -22.45 5.58 -16.65
N THR A 3 -23.65 5.21 -17.13
CA THR A 3 -24.19 3.83 -17.03
C THR A 3 -23.23 2.76 -17.56
N GLN A 4 -22.40 3.12 -18.54
CA GLN A 4 -21.37 2.26 -19.10
C GLN A 4 -20.18 2.03 -18.14
N ALA A 5 -19.79 3.05 -17.37
CA ALA A 5 -18.75 2.91 -16.35
C ALA A 5 -19.21 2.00 -15.21
N THR A 6 -20.46 2.18 -14.74
CA THR A 6 -21.05 1.30 -13.72
C THR A 6 -21.08 -0.15 -14.19
N ALA A 7 -21.60 -0.44 -15.38
CA ALA A 7 -21.62 -1.81 -15.91
C ALA A 7 -20.21 -2.40 -16.09
N HIS A 8 -19.22 -1.58 -16.44
CA HIS A 8 -17.83 -2.03 -16.54
C HIS A 8 -17.27 -2.41 -15.17
N LEU A 9 -17.48 -1.57 -14.16
CA LEU A 9 -17.03 -1.82 -12.79
C LEU A 9 -17.73 -3.04 -12.19
N THR A 10 -19.04 -3.20 -12.39
CA THR A 10 -19.78 -4.39 -11.93
C THR A 10 -19.20 -5.68 -12.52
N ASN A 11 -18.86 -5.69 -13.81
CA ASN A 11 -18.22 -6.86 -14.42
C ASN A 11 -16.81 -7.15 -13.89
N LEU A 12 -16.10 -6.15 -13.36
CA LEU A 12 -14.74 -6.31 -12.83
C LEU A 12 -14.70 -6.63 -11.34
N LEU A 13 -15.61 -6.06 -10.56
CA LEU A 13 -15.59 -6.04 -9.09
C LEU A 13 -16.75 -6.81 -8.45
N GLY A 14 -17.78 -7.16 -9.23
CA GLY A 14 -19.04 -7.68 -8.71
C GLY A 14 -20.04 -6.57 -8.42
N ASP A 15 -21.16 -6.95 -7.81
CA ASP A 15 -22.23 -6.02 -7.48
C ASP A 15 -21.77 -4.98 -6.45
N GLU A 16 -22.36 -3.79 -6.52
CA GLU A 16 -22.10 -2.72 -5.56
C GLU A 16 -22.58 -3.14 -4.17
N ILE A 17 -21.74 -2.93 -3.16
CA ILE A 17 -22.09 -3.17 -1.76
C ILE A 17 -23.07 -2.07 -1.33
N THR A 18 -24.33 -2.43 -1.08
CA THR A 18 -25.38 -1.49 -0.69
C THR A 18 -25.47 -1.26 0.82
N ASP A 19 -25.00 -2.23 1.61
CA ASP A 19 -24.96 -2.18 3.06
C ASP A 19 -23.63 -2.76 3.56
N ALA A 20 -22.78 -1.90 4.11
CA ALA A 20 -21.46 -2.29 4.59
C ALA A 20 -21.53 -3.08 5.91
N GLU A 21 -22.55 -2.85 6.75
CA GLU A 21 -22.71 -3.56 8.02
C GLU A 21 -23.12 -5.01 7.76
N ASP A 22 -24.10 -5.22 6.89
CA ASP A 22 -24.57 -6.56 6.50
C ASP A 22 -23.47 -7.36 5.79
N GLU A 23 -22.77 -6.75 4.83
CA GLU A 23 -21.65 -7.42 4.12
C GLU A 23 -20.53 -7.80 5.11
N THR A 24 -20.18 -6.90 6.01
CA THR A 24 -19.17 -7.17 7.04
C THR A 24 -19.64 -8.32 7.95
N PHE A 25 -20.89 -8.29 8.40
CA PHE A 25 -21.46 -9.36 9.22
C PHE A 25 -21.34 -10.72 8.51
N LEU A 26 -21.73 -10.81 7.23
CA LEU A 26 -21.64 -12.04 6.44
C LEU A 26 -20.19 -12.53 6.29
N LEU A 27 -19.25 -11.62 5.99
CA LEU A 27 -17.82 -11.96 5.88
C LEU A 27 -17.25 -12.52 7.18
N PHE A 28 -17.65 -11.98 8.33
CA PHE A 28 -17.23 -12.48 9.64
C PHE A 28 -17.95 -13.77 10.04
N ALA A 29 -19.22 -13.93 9.70
CA ALA A 29 -20.02 -15.10 10.04
C ALA A 29 -19.63 -16.36 9.24
N THR A 30 -19.07 -16.18 8.04
CA THR A 30 -18.76 -17.27 7.10
C THR A 30 -17.27 -17.64 7.02
N ARG A 31 -16.40 -16.87 7.67
CA ARG A 31 -14.95 -17.14 7.67
C ARG A 31 -14.57 -18.19 8.70
N ASP A 32 -13.74 -19.14 8.29
CA ASP A 32 -12.98 -19.97 9.23
C ASP A 32 -12.12 -19.05 10.11
N ALA A 33 -12.19 -19.22 11.43
CA ALA A 33 -11.44 -18.43 12.38
C ALA A 33 -9.93 -18.68 12.22
N THR A 34 -9.24 -17.86 11.41
CA THR A 34 -7.79 -17.90 11.32
C THR A 34 -7.21 -17.13 12.50
N LEU A 35 -6.70 -17.86 13.51
CA LEU A 35 -6.22 -17.35 14.80
C LEU A 35 -4.80 -16.75 14.76
N HIS A 36 -4.19 -16.52 13.59
CA HIS A 36 -2.85 -15.97 13.52
C HIS A 36 -2.90 -14.46 13.33
N LEU A 37 -2.10 -13.72 14.10
CA LEU A 37 -2.00 -12.24 14.13
C LEU A 37 -1.65 -11.58 12.79
N GLY A 38 -1.51 -12.34 11.70
CA GLY A 38 -1.32 -11.79 10.37
C GLY A 38 0.13 -11.50 9.98
N PHE A 39 1.15 -11.77 10.80
CA PHE A 39 2.56 -11.66 10.39
C PHE A 39 3.01 -12.82 9.50
N VAL A 40 3.96 -12.58 8.57
CA VAL A 40 4.55 -13.65 7.74
C VAL A 40 5.56 -14.48 8.53
N ASP A 41 6.52 -13.83 9.19
CA ASP A 41 7.47 -14.46 10.11
C ASP A 41 7.90 -13.41 11.14
N ARG A 42 7.75 -13.71 12.44
CA ARG A 42 8.07 -12.78 13.55
C ARG A 42 9.42 -13.05 14.19
N GLU A 43 10.14 -14.07 13.75
CA GLU A 43 11.42 -14.51 14.33
C GLU A 43 12.58 -14.25 13.35
N ALA A 44 12.28 -14.09 12.06
CA ALA A 44 13.26 -13.75 11.04
C ALA A 44 13.52 -12.24 10.90
N ASP A 45 14.80 -11.86 10.86
CA ASP A 45 15.23 -10.48 10.53
C ASP A 45 14.95 -10.08 9.07
N SER A 46 14.58 -11.05 8.22
CA SER A 46 14.13 -10.82 6.85
C SER A 46 13.26 -11.96 6.34
N VAL A 47 12.35 -11.65 5.42
CA VAL A 47 11.46 -12.59 4.75
C VAL A 47 11.64 -12.47 3.24
N GLU A 48 11.67 -13.60 2.54
CA GLU A 48 11.57 -13.62 1.08
C GLU A 48 10.11 -13.75 0.66
N VAL A 49 9.68 -12.87 -0.24
CA VAL A 49 8.33 -12.90 -0.79
C VAL A 49 8.37 -12.84 -2.31
N ASN A 50 7.47 -13.58 -2.95
CA ASN A 50 7.31 -13.52 -4.40
C ASN A 50 6.19 -12.52 -4.74
N VAL A 51 6.51 -11.52 -5.58
CA VAL A 51 5.53 -10.62 -6.18
C VAL A 51 5.64 -10.73 -7.70
N ASN A 52 4.61 -11.29 -8.33
CA ASN A 52 4.52 -11.47 -9.78
C ASN A 52 5.75 -12.19 -10.38
N GLY A 53 6.19 -13.27 -9.75
CA GLY A 53 7.33 -14.06 -10.21
C GLY A 53 8.70 -13.43 -9.92
N THR A 54 8.77 -12.34 -9.16
CA THR A 54 10.02 -11.75 -8.66
C THR A 54 10.14 -11.98 -7.16
N ASP A 55 11.23 -12.60 -6.73
CA ASP A 55 11.55 -12.75 -5.32
C ASP A 55 12.16 -11.46 -4.77
N ILE A 56 11.63 -11.00 -3.65
CA ILE A 56 12.01 -9.76 -2.98
C ILE A 56 12.31 -10.09 -1.52
N THR A 57 13.48 -9.67 -1.05
CA THR A 57 13.82 -9.72 0.37
C THR A 57 13.28 -8.50 1.09
N VAL A 58 12.50 -8.72 2.14
CA VAL A 58 11.98 -7.68 3.02
C VAL A 58 12.62 -7.84 4.39
N HIS A 59 13.42 -6.85 4.80
CA HIS A 59 14.04 -6.80 6.12
C HIS A 59 13.08 -6.25 7.17
N GLN A 60 13.12 -6.84 8.35
CA GLN A 60 12.25 -6.52 9.48
C GLN A 60 13.07 -5.96 10.65
N SER A 61 12.41 -5.37 11.65
CA SER A 61 13.05 -5.00 12.92
C SER A 61 12.21 -5.44 14.10
N LEU A 62 12.59 -6.60 14.65
CA LEU A 62 11.95 -7.16 15.84
C LEU A 62 12.17 -6.30 17.09
N SER A 63 13.35 -5.66 17.19
CA SER A 63 13.67 -4.74 18.28
C SER A 63 12.80 -3.48 18.27
N LEU A 64 12.44 -2.96 17.08
CA LEU A 64 11.46 -1.88 16.97
C LEU A 64 10.05 -2.37 17.29
N LEU A 65 9.67 -3.57 16.83
CA LEU A 65 8.37 -4.17 17.16
C LEU A 65 8.18 -4.31 18.67
N SER A 66 9.21 -4.78 19.39
CA SER A 66 9.19 -4.99 20.85
C SER A 66 9.45 -3.72 21.67
N SER A 67 9.56 -2.54 21.05
CA SER A 67 9.88 -1.30 21.75
C SER A 67 8.67 -0.70 22.47
N SER A 68 8.91 0.03 23.55
CA SER A 68 7.88 0.74 24.33
C SER A 68 7.65 2.18 23.84
N ARG A 69 7.84 2.46 22.55
CA ARG A 69 7.63 3.82 22.01
C ARG A 69 6.14 4.19 22.12
N ALA A 70 5.86 5.48 22.29
CA ALA A 70 4.49 5.98 22.43
C ALA A 70 3.64 5.81 21.16
N GLY A 71 4.27 5.82 19.97
CA GLY A 71 3.60 5.52 18.70
C GLY A 71 3.57 4.02 18.37
N GLY A 72 2.70 3.61 17.44
CA GLY A 72 2.63 2.22 16.99
C GLY A 72 3.97 1.68 16.48
N THR A 73 4.23 0.37 16.70
CA THR A 73 5.44 -0.34 16.27
C THR A 73 5.17 -1.41 15.21
N THR A 74 3.89 -1.62 14.88
CA THR A 74 3.40 -2.65 13.98
C THR A 74 3.93 -2.53 12.56
N GLY A 75 4.35 -1.33 12.13
CA GLY A 75 4.96 -1.10 10.82
C GLY A 75 6.39 -1.64 10.67
N ALA A 76 7.02 -2.14 11.74
CA ALA A 76 8.39 -2.64 11.71
C ALA A 76 8.55 -4.07 11.14
N VAL A 77 7.45 -4.75 10.82
CA VAL A 77 7.39 -6.13 10.32
C VAL A 77 6.45 -6.26 9.13
N LEU A 78 6.57 -7.36 8.39
CA LEU A 78 5.76 -7.64 7.22
C LEU A 78 4.44 -8.34 7.59
N TRP A 79 3.35 -7.67 7.27
CA TRP A 79 2.00 -8.22 7.38
C TRP A 79 1.65 -9.08 6.17
N SER A 80 1.03 -10.23 6.41
CA SER A 80 0.70 -11.27 5.43
C SER A 80 -0.30 -10.83 4.37
N VAL A 81 -1.09 -9.80 4.65
CA VAL A 81 -1.98 -9.22 3.64
C VAL A 81 -1.19 -8.46 2.56
N ASN A 82 -0.05 -7.86 2.91
CA ASN A 82 0.69 -6.98 2.02
C ASN A 82 1.26 -7.73 0.79
N PRO A 83 1.93 -8.90 0.92
CA PRO A 83 2.33 -9.70 -0.24
C PRO A 83 1.15 -10.21 -1.08
N ARG A 84 0.01 -10.55 -0.45
CA ARG A 84 -1.20 -10.99 -1.16
C ARG A 84 -1.79 -9.86 -1.99
N PHE A 85 -1.85 -8.67 -1.40
CA PHE A 85 -2.36 -7.48 -2.05
C PHE A 85 -1.44 -7.00 -3.18
N ALA A 86 -0.11 -6.99 -2.97
CA ALA A 86 0.85 -6.69 -4.02
C ALA A 86 0.77 -7.67 -5.22
N ASN A 87 0.52 -8.96 -4.95
CA ASN A 87 0.26 -9.94 -6.00
C ASN A 87 -1.08 -9.67 -6.72
N TRP A 88 -2.13 -9.31 -5.99
CA TRP A 88 -3.40 -8.90 -6.60
C TRP A 88 -3.24 -7.65 -7.46
N LEU A 89 -2.51 -6.63 -7.00
CA LEU A 89 -2.19 -5.41 -7.78
C LEU A 89 -1.44 -5.74 -9.08
N SER A 90 -0.62 -6.79 -9.07
CA SER A 90 0.09 -7.28 -10.25
C SER A 90 -0.75 -8.20 -11.15
N SER A 91 -1.98 -8.52 -10.76
CA SER A 91 -2.84 -9.44 -11.50
C SER A 91 -3.45 -8.79 -12.75
N ARG A 92 -3.97 -9.62 -13.66
CA ARG A 92 -4.72 -9.15 -14.84
C ARG A 92 -5.99 -8.39 -14.46
N GLN A 93 -6.65 -8.76 -13.36
CA GLN A 93 -7.87 -8.10 -12.91
C GLN A 93 -7.57 -6.67 -12.45
N ALA A 94 -6.57 -6.49 -11.57
CA ALA A 94 -6.13 -5.18 -11.13
C ALA A 94 -5.59 -4.35 -12.29
N SER A 95 -4.82 -4.95 -13.21
CA SER A 95 -4.34 -4.25 -14.41
C SER A 95 -5.48 -3.71 -15.27
N ARG A 96 -6.58 -4.47 -15.45
CA ARG A 96 -7.77 -3.99 -16.18
C ARG A 96 -8.46 -2.85 -15.44
N LEU A 97 -8.66 -3.00 -14.13
CA LEU A 97 -9.26 -1.96 -13.29
C LEU A 97 -8.45 -0.66 -13.35
N LEU A 98 -7.13 -0.74 -13.14
CA LEU A 98 -6.25 0.42 -13.13
C LEU A 98 -6.12 1.04 -14.53
N SER A 99 -6.19 0.25 -15.60
CA SER A 99 -6.20 0.79 -16.96
C SER A 99 -7.46 1.62 -17.28
N PHE A 100 -8.58 1.35 -16.61
CA PHE A 100 -9.82 2.12 -16.77
C PHE A 100 -9.69 3.53 -16.19
N PHE A 101 -8.99 3.67 -15.05
CA PHE A 101 -8.75 4.95 -14.39
C PHE A 101 -7.46 5.65 -14.85
N ALA A 102 -6.49 4.89 -15.35
CA ALA A 102 -5.18 5.34 -15.82
C ALA A 102 -4.46 6.30 -14.84
N PRO A 103 -4.26 5.90 -13.56
CA PRO A 103 -3.65 6.78 -12.56
C PRO A 103 -2.20 7.11 -12.92
N GLU A 104 -1.81 8.38 -12.78
CA GLU A 104 -0.42 8.79 -12.98
C GLU A 104 0.36 8.91 -11.67
N THR A 105 -0.34 9.20 -10.57
CA THR A 105 0.21 9.41 -9.24
C THR A 105 -0.49 8.56 -8.21
N ALA A 106 0.29 7.93 -7.33
CA ALA A 106 -0.23 7.14 -6.22
C ALA A 106 0.35 7.59 -4.89
N LEU A 107 -0.48 7.55 -3.85
CA LEU A 107 -0.10 7.67 -2.44
C LEU A 107 -0.38 6.34 -1.75
N GLU A 108 0.58 5.83 -0.98
CA GLU A 108 0.37 4.72 -0.06
C GLU A 108 0.35 5.23 1.37
N LEU A 109 -0.76 5.02 2.06
CA LEU A 109 -0.94 5.32 3.47
C LEU A 109 -0.58 4.08 4.29
N GLY A 110 0.27 4.24 5.30
CA GLY A 110 0.64 3.15 6.21
C GLY A 110 1.48 2.10 5.49
N CYS A 111 2.49 2.53 4.73
CA CYS A 111 3.28 1.62 3.89
C CYS A 111 4.15 0.63 4.68
N GLY A 112 4.34 0.87 5.99
CA GLY A 112 5.26 0.13 6.84
C GLY A 112 6.66 0.10 6.24
N ILE A 113 7.25 -1.10 6.22
CA ILE A 113 8.62 -1.32 5.73
C ILE A 113 8.70 -2.01 4.38
N SER A 114 7.60 -2.48 3.77
CA SER A 114 7.67 -3.47 2.70
C SER A 114 7.97 -2.90 1.31
N ALA A 115 7.39 -1.74 0.98
CA ALA A 115 7.36 -1.16 -0.37
C ALA A 115 6.82 -2.10 -1.47
N LEU A 116 6.12 -3.20 -1.13
CA LEU A 116 5.68 -4.21 -2.12
C LEU A 116 4.58 -3.71 -3.05
N ASN A 117 3.67 -2.86 -2.55
CA ASN A 117 2.62 -2.27 -3.38
C ASN A 117 3.21 -1.26 -4.38
N ALA A 118 4.15 -0.43 -3.94
CA ALA A 118 4.96 0.41 -4.82
C ALA A 118 5.68 -0.42 -5.89
N PHE A 119 6.24 -1.57 -5.51
CA PHE A 119 6.82 -2.51 -6.47
C PHE A 119 5.77 -2.99 -7.47
N ALA A 120 4.63 -3.51 -7.04
CA ALA A 120 3.57 -3.97 -7.94
C ALA A 120 3.12 -2.90 -8.95
N LEU A 121 3.03 -1.64 -8.50
CA LEU A 121 2.50 -0.52 -9.30
C LEU A 121 3.56 0.30 -10.05
N ARG A 122 4.85 -0.03 -9.91
CA ARG A 122 5.98 0.74 -10.50
C ARG A 122 5.95 0.91 -12.02
N PHE A 123 5.16 0.12 -12.74
CA PHE A 123 4.99 0.26 -14.20
C PHE A 123 3.58 0.74 -14.60
N VAL A 124 2.72 0.99 -13.61
CA VAL A 124 1.35 1.46 -13.80
C VAL A 124 1.28 2.98 -13.65
N VAL A 125 1.96 3.53 -12.63
CA VAL A 125 1.99 4.97 -12.33
C VAL A 125 3.32 5.59 -12.72
N LYS A 126 3.35 6.93 -12.84
CA LYS A 126 4.59 7.70 -13.07
C LYS A 126 5.30 8.04 -11.76
N ARG A 127 4.54 8.28 -10.69
CA ARG A 127 5.06 8.58 -9.35
C ARG A 127 4.28 7.80 -8.29
N TYR A 128 5.01 7.27 -7.32
CA TYR A 128 4.46 6.56 -6.17
C TYR A 128 5.05 7.12 -4.88
N LEU A 129 4.22 7.69 -4.02
CA LEU A 129 4.63 8.22 -2.72
C LEU A 129 4.25 7.24 -1.61
N LEU A 130 5.26 6.67 -0.96
CA LEU A 130 5.11 5.90 0.27
C LEU A 130 4.98 6.88 1.45
N SER A 131 4.05 6.61 2.36
CA SER A 131 3.89 7.39 3.59
C SER A 131 3.57 6.51 4.79
N ASP A 132 4.16 6.89 5.92
CA ASP A 132 3.99 6.27 7.23
C ASP A 132 4.62 7.22 8.28
N GLN A 133 4.58 6.85 9.55
CA GLN A 133 5.35 7.56 10.56
C GLN A 133 6.86 7.47 10.28
N GLY A 134 7.61 8.53 10.61
CA GLY A 134 9.01 8.66 10.22
C GLY A 134 9.96 7.55 10.72
N TYR A 135 9.57 6.78 11.74
CA TYR A 135 10.42 5.71 12.29
C TYR A 135 10.70 4.57 11.29
N VAL A 136 9.81 4.34 10.31
CA VAL A 136 9.99 3.25 9.33
C VAL A 136 11.07 3.57 8.30
N HIS A 137 11.38 4.86 8.08
CA HIS A 137 12.14 5.36 6.94
C HIS A 137 13.45 4.61 6.71
N LYS A 138 14.26 4.41 7.76
CA LYS A 138 15.57 3.77 7.63
C LYS A 138 15.44 2.33 7.11
N LEU A 139 14.48 1.58 7.62
CA LEU A 139 14.27 0.19 7.22
C LEU A 139 13.56 0.09 5.87
N LEU A 140 12.58 0.96 5.62
CA LEU A 140 11.92 1.09 4.32
C LEU A 140 12.94 1.40 3.20
N ALA A 141 13.87 2.33 3.41
CA ALA A 141 14.89 2.66 2.41
C ALA A 141 15.76 1.44 2.05
N ARG A 142 16.12 0.61 3.05
CA ARG A 142 16.82 -0.66 2.81
C ARG A 142 15.99 -1.61 1.95
N ASN A 143 14.69 -1.72 2.22
CA ASN A 143 13.79 -2.60 1.48
C ASN A 143 13.48 -2.09 0.07
N MET A 144 13.38 -0.77 -0.13
CA MET A 144 13.30 -0.16 -1.46
C MET A 144 14.54 -0.48 -2.31
N THR A 145 15.73 -0.48 -1.70
CA THR A 145 16.96 -0.93 -2.38
C THR A 145 16.87 -2.41 -2.76
N ALA A 146 16.46 -3.28 -1.82
CA ALA A 146 16.30 -4.71 -2.07
C ALA A 146 15.28 -4.99 -3.19
N ALA A 147 14.20 -4.21 -3.27
CA ALA A 147 13.18 -4.30 -4.31
C ALA A 147 13.57 -3.61 -5.64
N SER A 148 14.79 -3.05 -5.75
CA SER A 148 15.25 -2.30 -6.92
C SER A 148 14.36 -1.12 -7.31
N LEU A 149 13.79 -0.42 -6.32
CA LEU A 149 12.89 0.74 -6.51
C LEU A 149 13.61 2.08 -6.62
N HIS A 150 14.93 2.10 -6.47
CA HIS A 150 15.70 3.33 -6.70
C HIS A 150 15.90 3.56 -8.21
N THR A 151 15.50 4.74 -8.67
CA THR A 151 15.81 5.27 -10.00
C THR A 151 17.31 5.40 -10.17
N THR A 152 17.96 4.35 -10.69
CA THR A 152 19.27 4.52 -11.30
C THR A 152 19.04 5.21 -12.64
N THR A 153 19.69 6.36 -12.81
CA THR A 153 19.82 7.13 -14.05
C THR A 153 20.64 6.38 -15.11
N THR A 154 20.40 5.08 -15.30
CA THR A 154 21.04 4.31 -16.36
C THR A 154 20.23 4.44 -17.64
N THR A 155 20.72 5.35 -18.47
CA THR A 155 20.40 5.56 -19.88
C THR A 155 20.63 4.29 -20.71
N THR A 156 19.78 3.28 -20.54
CA THR A 156 19.69 2.15 -21.47
C THR A 156 18.37 2.25 -22.21
N LYS A 157 18.48 2.63 -23.50
CA LYS A 157 17.37 2.67 -24.45
C LYS A 157 16.83 1.25 -24.60
N GLN A 158 15.73 0.91 -23.92
CA GLN A 158 14.72 -0.12 -24.32
C GLN A 158 13.81 -0.63 -23.18
N LYS A 159 14.05 -0.31 -21.88
CA LYS A 159 13.14 -0.76 -20.81
C LYS A 159 12.03 0.26 -20.51
N PRO A 160 10.81 -0.19 -20.17
CA PRO A 160 9.76 0.70 -19.68
C PRO A 160 10.27 1.47 -18.45
N LYS A 161 10.02 2.77 -18.44
CA LYS A 161 10.45 3.65 -17.35
C LYS A 161 9.63 3.31 -16.11
N ALA A 162 10.29 2.80 -15.07
CA ALA A 162 9.68 2.60 -13.76
C ALA A 162 9.31 3.95 -13.12
N ALA A 163 8.32 3.93 -12.23
CA ALA A 163 7.85 5.07 -11.46
C ALA A 163 8.97 5.70 -10.63
N GLU A 164 8.88 7.00 -10.40
CA GLU A 164 9.60 7.66 -9.31
C GLU A 164 8.97 7.25 -7.99
N VAL A 165 9.67 6.43 -7.19
CA VAL A 165 9.19 6.00 -5.87
C VAL A 165 9.89 6.82 -4.78
N LEU A 166 9.08 7.51 -3.96
CA LEU A 166 9.54 8.39 -2.90
C LEU A 166 8.95 7.98 -1.56
N PHE A 167 9.55 8.42 -0.46
CA PHE A 167 8.98 8.32 0.88
C PHE A 167 8.85 9.70 1.50
N ARG A 168 7.72 9.95 2.17
CA ARG A 168 7.53 11.12 3.05
C ARG A 168 6.82 10.70 4.33
N PRO A 169 7.31 11.12 5.51
CA PRO A 169 6.58 10.92 6.74
C PRO A 169 5.19 11.55 6.68
N LEU A 170 4.19 10.83 7.18
CA LEU A 170 2.83 11.31 7.36
C LEU A 170 2.22 10.58 8.56
N ASP A 171 1.96 11.31 9.63
CA ASP A 171 1.21 10.86 10.78
C ASP A 171 -0.25 11.35 10.68
N TRP A 172 -1.19 10.43 10.49
CA TRP A 172 -2.60 10.78 10.26
C TRP A 172 -3.23 11.57 11.41
N GLU A 173 -2.74 11.39 12.64
CA GLU A 173 -3.29 12.06 13.82
C GLU A 173 -2.87 13.53 13.89
N THR A 174 -1.65 13.84 13.46
CA THR A 174 -1.02 15.14 13.74
C THR A 174 -0.68 15.96 12.50
N ASP A 175 -0.49 15.32 11.35
CA ASP A 175 -0.05 15.99 10.14
C ASP A 175 -1.24 16.39 9.26
N ALA A 176 -1.14 17.58 8.66
CA ALA A 176 -2.09 18.03 7.65
C ALA A 176 -1.65 17.57 6.26
N VAL A 177 -2.58 17.02 5.48
CA VAL A 177 -2.36 16.78 4.04
C VAL A 177 -2.39 18.12 3.33
N THR A 178 -1.24 18.54 2.80
CA THR A 178 -1.12 19.78 2.04
C THR A 178 -0.80 19.51 0.58
N LYS A 179 -1.05 20.49 -0.30
CA LYS A 179 -0.69 20.41 -1.73
C LYS A 179 0.79 20.08 -1.97
N SER A 180 1.66 20.40 -1.00
CA SER A 180 3.08 20.07 -1.10
C SER A 180 3.32 18.56 -1.10
N LEU A 181 2.45 17.76 -0.48
CA LEU A 181 2.53 16.31 -0.41
C LEU A 181 2.45 15.68 -1.81
N CYS A 182 1.54 16.18 -2.64
CA CYS A 182 1.32 15.68 -3.99
C CYS A 182 2.19 16.39 -5.06
N ALA A 183 2.77 17.54 -4.72
CA ALA A 183 3.55 18.34 -5.66
C ALA A 183 4.64 17.51 -6.39
N PRO A 184 4.85 17.74 -7.70
CA PRO A 184 4.20 18.75 -8.56
C PRO A 184 2.77 18.45 -9.04
N ALA A 185 2.17 17.31 -8.69
CA ALA A 185 0.78 17.05 -9.05
C ALA A 185 -0.20 17.81 -8.14
N PRO A 186 -1.42 18.13 -8.61
CA PRO A 186 -2.42 18.85 -7.82
C PRO A 186 -3.09 17.98 -6.74
N ALA A 187 -3.24 16.67 -7.00
CA ALA A 187 -3.84 15.65 -6.14
C ALA A 187 -3.39 14.25 -6.60
N PHE A 188 -3.58 13.22 -5.76
CA PHE A 188 -3.23 11.84 -6.13
C PHE A 188 -4.39 11.19 -6.89
N ASP A 189 -4.07 10.46 -7.97
CA ASP A 189 -5.07 9.72 -8.75
C ASP A 189 -5.47 8.39 -8.10
N LEU A 190 -4.62 7.88 -7.21
CA LEU A 190 -4.78 6.61 -6.52
C LEU A 190 -4.29 6.71 -5.08
N VAL A 191 -5.14 6.34 -4.13
CA VAL A 191 -4.75 6.11 -2.74
C VAL A 191 -4.76 4.61 -2.46
N VAL A 192 -3.66 4.10 -1.91
CA VAL A 192 -3.44 2.70 -1.58
C VAL A 192 -3.29 2.59 -0.07
N ALA A 193 -4.00 1.66 0.56
CA ALA A 193 -3.87 1.34 1.97
C ALA A 193 -4.03 -0.18 2.15
N SER A 194 -3.14 -0.79 2.92
CA SER A 194 -3.14 -2.25 3.15
C SER A 194 -2.84 -2.52 4.61
N ASP A 195 -3.73 -3.23 5.29
CA ASP A 195 -3.67 -3.49 6.74
C ASP A 195 -3.69 -2.24 7.64
N CYS A 196 -4.42 -1.19 7.23
CA CYS A 196 -4.47 0.07 7.96
C CYS A 196 -5.62 0.19 8.99
N ILE A 197 -6.60 -0.73 8.94
CA ILE A 197 -7.80 -0.68 9.77
C ILE A 197 -7.73 -1.77 10.84
N PHE A 198 -7.01 -1.47 11.92
CA PHE A 198 -6.84 -2.38 13.07
C PHE A 198 -7.02 -1.67 14.42
N ASN A 199 -6.90 -0.34 14.46
CA ASN A 199 -7.14 0.48 15.64
C ASN A 199 -8.24 1.49 15.33
N GLU A 200 -9.39 1.34 16.00
CA GLU A 200 -10.57 2.18 15.80
C GLU A 200 -10.29 3.66 16.06
N SER A 201 -9.37 4.00 16.98
CA SER A 201 -9.04 5.39 17.29
C SER A 201 -8.43 6.14 16.09
N LEU A 202 -7.82 5.42 15.15
CA LEU A 202 -7.19 6.00 13.96
C LEU A 202 -8.16 6.17 12.79
N VAL A 203 -9.34 5.54 12.83
CA VAL A 203 -10.28 5.53 11.69
C VAL A 203 -10.70 6.95 11.26
N PRO A 204 -11.09 7.88 12.16
CA PRO A 204 -11.46 9.23 11.74
C PRO A 204 -10.31 9.97 11.04
N HIS A 205 -9.09 9.82 11.56
CA HIS A 205 -7.88 10.42 11.03
C HIS A 205 -7.49 9.84 9.65
N PHE A 206 -7.59 8.52 9.50
CA PHE A 206 -7.36 7.82 8.24
C PHE A 206 -8.36 8.26 7.16
N VAL A 207 -9.66 8.30 7.48
CA VAL A 207 -10.71 8.73 6.55
C VAL A 207 -10.48 10.18 6.10
N GLN A 208 -10.17 11.07 7.03
CA GLN A 208 -9.87 12.47 6.71
C GLN A 208 -8.63 12.58 5.80
N THR A 209 -7.58 11.82 6.08
CA THR A 209 -6.36 11.78 5.26
C THR A 209 -6.66 11.31 3.83
N CYS A 210 -7.49 10.28 3.67
CA CYS A 210 -7.93 9.82 2.35
C CYS A 210 -8.69 10.92 1.58
N TYR A 211 -9.62 11.60 2.26
CA TYR A 211 -10.39 12.69 1.67
C TYR A 211 -9.50 13.85 1.23
N ASP A 212 -8.53 14.26 2.05
CA ASP A 212 -7.65 15.39 1.73
C ASP A 212 -6.59 15.05 0.65
N ALA A 213 -6.32 13.77 0.42
CA ALA A 213 -5.33 13.30 -0.56
C ALA A 213 -5.88 13.07 -1.97
N SER A 214 -7.21 12.99 -2.13
CA SER A 214 -7.92 12.71 -3.38
C SER A 214 -8.69 13.92 -3.92
#